data_AF-A0A951GE96-F1
#
_entry.id   AF-A0A951GE96-F1
#
_cell.length_a   1.000
_cell.length_b   1.000
_cell.length_c   1.000
_cell.angle_alpha   90.00
_cell.angle_beta   90.00
_cell.angle_gamma   90.00
#
_symmetry.space_group_name_H-M   'P 1'
#
loop_
_entity.id
_entity.type
_entity.pdbx_description
1 polymer ?
#
loop_
_entity_poly.entity_id
_entity_poly.type
_entity_poly.pdbx_seq_one_letter_code
_entity_poly.pdbx_strand_id
1 'polypeptide(L)'
;MKLKLLCAVTAVCILPLLAAPNIAAAQTVSNPSAAPDCMNNTVFYNPTLPPSINLPPGFTASVFAKNLNMPTGIAFLGNSSSFQVFVLESGHGLPSVCNDEMAWPGGPFDIKNPFTPDILVFNRNGTLIRGPLGKPTSAGGGFQPSGPAIDIAFVNGLSGGRLFATDSNQSTHQHNGQNNSSRIVVVNPMTGQVTPFITNLPTGDHPTEQLAFRGDGWIYWSQGSTTNSGVVGLDNGSG
;
A
#
# COMPACT_ATOMS: atom_id res chain seq x y z
N MET A 1 60.32 -38.91 40.82
CA MET A 1 59.55 -37.67 40.69
C MET A 1 58.18 -38.04 40.09
N LYS A 2 57.10 -37.98 40.88
CA LYS A 2 55.74 -38.35 40.47
C LYS A 2 55.04 -37.10 39.92
N LEU A 3 54.37 -37.18 38.77
CA LEU A 3 53.43 -36.16 38.33
C LEU A 3 52.11 -36.83 37.91
N LYS A 4 51.09 -36.65 38.73
CA LYS A 4 49.71 -37.09 38.46
C LYS A 4 49.01 -35.98 37.67
N LEU A 5 48.45 -36.33 36.52
CA LEU A 5 47.60 -35.45 35.73
C LEU A 5 46.16 -35.56 36.26
N LEU A 6 45.59 -34.45 36.76
CA LEU A 6 44.16 -34.36 37.09
C LEU A 6 43.42 -33.78 35.88
N CYS A 7 42.49 -34.53 35.31
CA CYS A 7 41.47 -34.00 34.39
C CYS A 7 40.32 -33.41 35.22
N ALA A 8 40.11 -32.10 35.13
CA ALA A 8 38.89 -31.45 35.61
C ALA A 8 37.85 -31.43 34.47
N VAL A 9 36.76 -32.18 34.63
CA VAL A 9 35.59 -32.10 33.75
C VAL A 9 34.70 -30.98 34.27
N THR A 10 34.60 -29.89 33.53
CA THR A 10 33.70 -28.76 33.85
C THR A 10 32.34 -29.04 33.21
N ALA A 11 31.32 -29.28 34.04
CA ALA A 11 29.93 -29.40 33.59
C ALA A 11 29.37 -28.00 33.28
N VAL A 12 29.04 -27.74 32.02
CA VAL A 12 28.38 -26.50 31.59
C VAL A 12 26.87 -26.68 31.76
N CYS A 13 26.29 -26.05 32.78
CA CYS A 13 24.84 -25.89 32.91
C CYS A 13 24.35 -24.87 31.86
N ILE A 14 23.61 -25.33 30.86
CA ILE A 14 22.90 -24.47 29.91
C ILE A 14 21.56 -24.10 30.56
N LEU A 15 21.45 -22.87 31.07
CA LEU A 15 20.17 -22.29 31.48
C LEU A 15 19.32 -21.99 30.22
N PRO A 16 18.04 -22.42 30.18
CA PRO A 16 17.16 -22.03 29.10
C PRO A 16 16.82 -20.54 29.25
N LEU A 17 17.30 -19.72 28.30
CA LEU A 17 16.86 -18.34 28.14
C LEU A 17 15.36 -18.36 27.82
N LEU A 18 14.52 -18.03 28.79
CA LEU A 18 13.11 -17.72 28.57
C LEU A 18 13.05 -16.48 27.66
N ALA A 19 12.75 -16.69 26.38
CA ALA A 19 12.46 -15.60 25.45
C ALA A 19 11.14 -14.95 25.91
N ALA A 20 11.24 -13.81 26.60
CA ALA A 20 10.08 -12.97 26.88
C ALA A 20 9.44 -12.56 25.54
N PRO A 21 8.11 -12.58 25.41
CA PRO A 21 7.46 -12.11 24.20
C PRO A 21 7.82 -10.63 23.99
N ASN A 22 8.35 -10.31 22.81
CA ASN A 22 8.55 -8.92 22.40
C ASN A 22 7.19 -8.25 22.26
N ILE A 23 6.73 -7.59 23.32
CA ILE A 23 5.58 -6.69 23.24
C ILE A 23 6.04 -5.48 22.43
N ALA A 24 5.67 -5.42 21.16
CA ALA A 24 5.90 -4.23 20.36
C ALA A 24 5.04 -3.09 20.92
N ALA A 25 5.71 -2.02 21.35
CA ALA A 25 5.05 -0.84 21.90
C ALA A 25 4.39 -0.01 20.80
N ALA A 26 3.47 0.87 21.20
CA ALA A 26 2.92 1.87 20.29
C ALA A 26 4.05 2.75 19.69
N GLN A 27 3.86 3.15 18.45
CA GLN A 27 4.85 3.87 17.65
C GLN A 27 4.28 5.21 17.19
N THR A 28 5.14 6.23 17.20
CA THR A 28 4.90 7.49 16.52
C THR A 28 5.75 7.52 15.26
N VAL A 29 5.12 7.72 14.11
CA VAL A 29 5.80 7.87 12.82
C VAL A 29 5.54 9.27 12.29
N SER A 30 6.62 9.98 11.94
CA SER A 30 6.54 11.31 11.33
C SER A 30 6.35 11.22 9.82
N ASN A 31 5.68 12.22 9.26
CA ASN A 31 5.60 12.43 7.83
C ASN A 31 7.03 12.60 7.26
N PRO A 32 7.39 11.89 6.18
CA PRO A 32 8.73 11.94 5.60
C PRO A 32 9.02 13.21 4.79
N SER A 33 8.05 14.11 4.62
CA SER A 33 8.22 15.38 3.93
C SER A 33 9.24 16.27 4.65
N ALA A 34 10.12 16.89 3.86
CA ALA A 34 11.11 17.86 4.33
C ALA A 34 10.53 19.29 4.46
N ALA A 35 9.26 19.50 4.10
CA ALA A 35 8.64 20.81 4.18
C ALA A 35 8.49 21.26 5.65
N PRO A 36 8.85 22.52 5.98
CA PRO A 36 8.85 23.00 7.37
C PRO A 36 7.49 22.84 8.09
N ASP A 37 6.39 23.07 7.38
CA ASP A 37 5.04 23.01 7.93
C ASP A 37 4.56 21.58 8.22
N CYS A 38 5.34 20.57 7.83
CA CYS A 38 4.98 19.16 7.91
C CYS A 38 5.67 18.42 9.06
N MET A 39 6.60 19.07 9.77
CA MET A 39 7.42 18.44 10.82
C MET A 39 6.61 17.91 12.01
N ASN A 40 5.41 18.45 12.24
CA ASN A 40 4.51 18.02 13.31
C ASN A 40 3.47 16.98 12.85
N ASN A 41 3.43 16.65 11.56
CA ASN A 41 2.52 15.64 11.04
C ASN A 41 3.03 14.26 11.46
N THR A 42 2.43 13.73 12.51
CA THR A 42 2.78 12.42 13.05
C THR A 42 1.54 11.55 13.17
N VAL A 43 1.70 10.26 12.96
CA VAL A 43 0.66 9.26 13.25
C VAL A 43 1.11 8.43 14.44
N PHE A 44 0.23 8.32 15.44
CA PHE A 44 0.38 7.40 16.54
C PHE A 44 -0.41 6.13 16.23
N TYR A 45 0.25 4.98 16.20
CA TYR A 45 -0.41 3.70 16.01
C TYR A 45 0.24 2.58 16.81
N ASN A 46 -0.54 1.56 17.13
CA ASN A 46 -0.03 0.33 17.74
C ASN A 46 0.22 -0.70 16.64
N PRO A 47 1.47 -1.14 16.41
CA PRO A 47 1.77 -2.16 15.39
C PRO A 47 1.36 -3.57 15.83
N THR A 48 0.87 -3.74 17.06
CA THR A 48 0.23 -4.96 17.55
C THR A 48 -1.28 -4.84 17.48
N LEU A 49 -1.95 -5.98 17.44
CA LEU A 49 -3.41 -6.02 17.35
C LEU A 49 -4.03 -5.38 18.61
N PRO A 50 -4.89 -4.35 18.48
CA PRO A 50 -5.47 -3.72 19.65
C PRO A 50 -6.38 -4.70 20.40
N PRO A 51 -6.34 -4.72 21.75
CA PRO A 51 -7.18 -5.59 22.55
C PRO A 51 -8.69 -5.29 22.43
N SER A 52 -9.07 -4.17 21.79
CA SER A 52 -10.43 -3.68 21.63
C SER A 52 -11.13 -4.13 20.33
N ILE A 53 -10.55 -5.03 19.54
CA ILE A 53 -11.23 -5.56 18.36
C ILE A 53 -12.30 -6.55 18.81
N ASN A 54 -13.57 -6.15 18.62
CA ASN A 54 -14.71 -7.04 18.80
C ASN A 54 -14.78 -8.02 17.62
N LEU A 55 -14.38 -9.27 17.86
CA LEU A 55 -14.47 -10.35 16.86
C LEU A 55 -15.73 -11.19 17.10
N PRO A 56 -16.46 -11.60 16.05
CA PRO A 56 -17.51 -12.60 16.17
C PRO A 56 -16.96 -13.94 16.70
N PRO A 57 -17.79 -14.77 17.36
CA PRO A 57 -17.37 -16.09 17.81
C PRO A 57 -16.73 -16.93 16.69
N GLY A 58 -15.58 -17.54 16.97
CA GLY A 58 -14.84 -18.37 16.01
C GLY A 58 -13.81 -17.63 15.15
N PHE A 59 -13.73 -16.29 15.25
CA PHE A 59 -12.72 -15.50 14.55
C PHE A 59 -11.55 -15.14 15.45
N THR A 60 -10.36 -15.09 14.86
CA THR A 60 -9.15 -14.52 15.45
C THR A 60 -8.61 -13.45 14.51
N ALA A 61 -7.81 -12.54 15.06
CA ALA A 61 -7.12 -11.53 14.27
C ALA A 61 -5.64 -11.52 14.65
N SER A 62 -4.79 -11.34 13.64
CA SER A 62 -3.35 -11.23 13.79
C SER A 62 -2.81 -10.24 12.77
N VAL A 63 -1.66 -9.64 13.09
CA VAL A 63 -0.98 -8.73 12.16
C VAL A 63 -0.32 -9.56 11.06
N PHE A 64 -0.76 -9.36 9.82
CA PHE A 64 -0.16 -9.99 8.64
C PHE A 64 1.06 -9.21 8.13
N ALA A 65 0.88 -7.91 7.92
CA ALA A 65 1.94 -6.96 7.55
C ALA A 65 1.75 -5.65 8.33
N LYS A 66 2.82 -4.88 8.48
CA LYS A 66 2.83 -3.59 9.22
C LYS A 66 3.74 -2.59 8.54
N ASN A 67 3.64 -1.33 8.94
CA ASN A 67 4.44 -0.21 8.42
C ASN A 67 4.23 0.02 6.91
N LEU A 68 3.04 -0.29 6.42
CA LEU A 68 2.60 0.02 5.05
C LEU A 68 2.29 1.51 4.94
N ASN A 69 2.42 2.04 3.73
CA ASN A 69 2.19 3.43 3.42
C ASN A 69 0.90 3.61 2.61
N MET A 70 -0.16 4.07 3.29
CA MET A 70 -1.48 4.31 2.68
C MET A 70 -2.00 3.13 1.82
N PRO A 71 -2.09 1.90 2.37
CA PRO A 71 -2.60 0.75 1.62
C PRO A 71 -4.10 0.93 1.33
N THR A 72 -4.48 0.88 0.06
CA THR A 72 -5.87 1.11 -0.42
C THR A 72 -6.50 -0.13 -1.05
N GLY A 73 -5.69 -0.94 -1.74
CA GLY A 73 -6.13 -2.14 -2.43
C GLY A 73 -5.37 -3.39 -2.01
N ILE A 74 -6.03 -4.55 -2.10
CA ILE A 74 -5.41 -5.84 -1.82
C ILE A 74 -5.90 -6.92 -2.80
N ALA A 75 -4.97 -7.67 -3.38
CA ALA A 75 -5.26 -8.81 -4.23
C ALA A 75 -4.51 -10.06 -3.77
N PHE A 76 -5.13 -11.21 -3.95
CA PHE A 76 -4.56 -12.50 -3.58
C PHE A 76 -4.38 -13.37 -4.82
N LEU A 77 -3.26 -14.10 -4.88
CA LEU A 77 -2.98 -15.06 -5.95
C LEU A 77 -2.54 -16.39 -5.34
N GLY A 78 -3.24 -17.47 -5.66
CA GLY A 78 -2.91 -18.82 -5.24
C GLY A 78 -4.06 -19.52 -4.52
N ASN A 79 -3.74 -20.31 -3.51
CA ASN A 79 -4.71 -21.10 -2.75
C ASN A 79 -4.37 -21.11 -1.24
N SER A 80 -5.18 -21.80 -0.44
CA SER A 80 -5.05 -21.84 1.02
C SER A 80 -3.69 -22.35 1.53
N SER A 81 -2.96 -23.12 0.72
CA SER A 81 -1.66 -23.70 1.08
C SER A 81 -0.48 -22.87 0.59
N SER A 82 -0.65 -22.07 -0.46
CA SER A 82 0.38 -21.18 -0.98
C SER A 82 -0.26 -20.04 -1.74
N PHE A 83 -0.08 -18.82 -1.23
CA PHE A 83 -0.57 -17.61 -1.87
C PHE A 83 0.41 -16.45 -1.73
N GLN A 84 0.30 -15.51 -2.67
CA GLN A 84 0.89 -14.19 -2.62
C GLN A 84 -0.19 -13.16 -2.32
N VAL A 85 0.19 -12.09 -1.63
CA VAL A 85 -0.66 -10.94 -1.31
C VAL A 85 -0.04 -9.71 -1.95
N PHE A 86 -0.77 -9.07 -2.84
CA PHE A 86 -0.40 -7.82 -3.48
C PHE A 86 -1.12 -6.70 -2.73
N VAL A 87 -0.37 -5.77 -2.17
CA VAL A 87 -0.89 -4.59 -1.48
C VAL A 87 -0.57 -3.38 -2.34
N LEU A 88 -1.60 -2.64 -2.74
CA LEU A 88 -1.46 -1.37 -3.44
C LEU A 88 -1.34 -0.25 -2.42
N GLU A 89 -0.22 0.46 -2.48
CA GLU A 89 0.04 1.68 -1.73
C GLU A 89 -0.31 2.88 -2.62
N SER A 90 -1.17 3.76 -2.10
CA SER A 90 -1.86 4.77 -2.90
C SER A 90 -0.97 5.94 -3.37
N GLY A 91 0.18 6.13 -2.72
CA GLY A 91 0.93 7.37 -2.82
C GLY A 91 0.24 8.47 -2.01
N HIS A 92 -0.42 9.40 -2.68
CA HIS A 92 -1.19 10.48 -2.05
C HIS A 92 -2.53 10.68 -2.76
N GLY A 93 -3.53 11.20 -2.03
CA GLY A 93 -4.92 11.31 -2.52
C GLY A 93 -5.65 12.62 -2.18
N LEU A 94 -4.95 13.60 -1.59
CA LEU A 94 -5.44 14.98 -1.48
C LEU A 94 -4.25 15.91 -1.65
N PRO A 95 -4.38 17.04 -2.38
CA PRO A 95 -3.31 18.01 -2.51
C PRO A 95 -2.91 18.59 -1.15
N SER A 96 -1.63 18.50 -0.81
CA SER A 96 -1.02 19.18 0.33
C SER A 96 0.49 19.29 0.13
N VAL A 97 1.11 20.36 0.63
CA VAL A 97 2.58 20.48 0.66
C VAL A 97 3.25 19.34 1.43
N CYS A 98 2.51 18.66 2.31
CA CYS A 98 3.03 17.58 3.15
C CYS A 98 2.97 16.20 2.51
N ASN A 99 2.35 16.06 1.36
CA ASN A 99 2.31 14.82 0.60
C ASN A 99 2.51 15.07 -0.90
N ASP A 100 3.09 16.22 -1.25
CA ASP A 100 3.44 16.59 -2.62
C ASP A 100 4.61 15.73 -3.10
N GLU A 101 4.35 14.93 -4.13
CA GLU A 101 5.31 14.03 -4.75
C GLU A 101 6.46 14.78 -5.43
N MET A 102 6.22 16.01 -5.88
CA MET A 102 7.23 16.87 -6.51
C MET A 102 8.18 17.48 -5.49
N ALA A 103 7.74 17.66 -4.24
CA ALA A 103 8.55 18.19 -3.16
C ALA A 103 9.54 17.16 -2.57
N TRP A 104 9.42 15.89 -2.97
CA TRP A 104 10.39 14.86 -2.59
C TRP A 104 11.78 15.16 -3.19
N PRO A 105 12.90 15.06 -2.43
CA PRO A 105 14.22 15.40 -2.95
C PRO A 105 14.65 14.61 -4.20
N GLY A 106 14.19 13.38 -4.36
CA GLY A 106 14.42 12.56 -5.56
C GLY A 106 13.41 12.78 -6.70
N GLY A 107 12.38 13.59 -6.46
CA GLY A 107 11.29 13.87 -7.40
C GLY A 107 10.26 12.74 -7.53
N PRO A 108 9.27 12.89 -8.44
CA PRO A 108 8.13 11.99 -8.59
C PRO A 108 8.48 10.61 -9.19
N PHE A 109 9.70 10.44 -9.71
CA PHE A 109 10.15 9.19 -10.30
C PHE A 109 11.21 8.46 -9.45
N ASP A 110 11.53 8.99 -8.27
CA ASP A 110 12.36 8.26 -7.32
C ASP A 110 11.59 7.06 -6.78
N ILE A 111 12.20 5.88 -6.89
CA ILE A 111 11.65 4.62 -6.38
C ILE A 111 11.37 4.68 -4.86
N LYS A 112 12.02 5.58 -4.13
CA LYS A 112 11.83 5.79 -2.69
C LYS A 112 10.79 6.85 -2.34
N ASN A 113 10.19 7.52 -3.32
CA ASN A 113 9.20 8.55 -3.05
C ASN A 113 7.93 7.91 -2.44
N PRO A 114 7.61 8.20 -1.16
CA PRO A 114 6.46 7.60 -0.48
C PRO A 114 5.13 8.22 -0.94
N PHE A 115 5.16 9.36 -1.63
CA PHE A 115 3.96 10.03 -2.10
C PHE A 115 3.52 9.56 -3.49
N THR A 116 4.20 8.56 -4.05
CA THR A 116 3.86 7.97 -5.34
C THR A 116 3.35 6.53 -5.18
N PRO A 117 2.37 6.09 -6.00
CA PRO A 117 1.78 4.78 -5.83
C PRO A 117 2.75 3.64 -6.13
N ASP A 118 2.58 2.50 -5.46
CA ASP A 118 3.27 1.26 -5.78
C ASP A 118 2.51 0.01 -5.32
N ILE A 119 3.06 -1.16 -5.65
CA ILE A 119 2.58 -2.44 -5.14
C ILE A 119 3.71 -3.18 -4.41
N LEU A 120 3.40 -3.65 -3.21
CA LEU A 120 4.21 -4.57 -2.43
C LEU A 120 3.63 -5.98 -2.49
N VAL A 121 4.49 -6.99 -2.63
CA VAL A 121 4.08 -8.39 -2.72
C VAL A 121 4.63 -9.19 -1.56
N PHE A 122 3.73 -9.78 -0.78
CA PHE A 122 4.04 -10.61 0.37
C PHE A 122 3.74 -12.08 0.08
N ASN A 123 4.43 -12.98 0.76
CA ASN A 123 4.06 -14.39 0.81
C ASN A 123 2.95 -14.65 1.85
N ARG A 124 2.46 -15.89 1.93
CA ARG A 124 1.44 -16.33 2.91
C ARG A 124 1.76 -16.08 4.40
N ASN A 125 3.01 -15.77 4.73
CA ASN A 125 3.46 -15.51 6.09
C ASN A 125 3.65 -14.00 6.36
N GLY A 126 3.22 -13.13 5.44
CA GLY A 126 3.40 -11.68 5.59
C GLY A 126 4.82 -11.19 5.38
N THR A 127 5.71 -12.03 4.82
CA THR A 127 7.07 -11.61 4.46
C THR A 127 7.06 -10.96 3.10
N LEU A 128 7.63 -9.75 2.99
CA LEU A 128 7.81 -9.07 1.71
C LEU A 128 8.75 -9.89 0.83
N ILE A 129 8.32 -10.21 -0.39
CA ILE A 129 9.08 -11.03 -1.35
C ILE A 129 9.36 -10.31 -2.67
N ARG A 130 8.63 -9.23 -2.98
CA ARG A 130 8.83 -8.41 -4.18
C ARG A 130 8.20 -7.03 -4.01
N GLY A 131 8.75 -6.02 -4.69
CA GLY A 131 8.30 -4.64 -4.66
C GLY A 131 9.42 -3.65 -4.31
N PRO A 132 9.18 -2.34 -4.42
CA PRO A 132 7.94 -1.72 -4.96
C PRO A 132 7.80 -1.97 -6.47
N LEU A 133 6.58 -2.33 -6.90
CA LEU A 133 6.23 -2.52 -8.31
C LEU A 133 5.37 -1.35 -8.80
N GLY A 134 5.49 -0.99 -10.07
CA GLY A 134 4.60 0.01 -10.69
C GLY A 134 4.87 1.46 -10.34
N LYS A 135 5.99 1.77 -9.66
CA LYS A 135 6.41 3.16 -9.41
C LYS A 135 6.38 3.99 -10.70
N PRO A 136 5.99 5.27 -10.65
CA PRO A 136 5.95 6.14 -11.81
C PRO A 136 7.32 6.23 -12.50
N THR A 137 7.31 6.41 -13.83
CA THR A 137 8.53 6.69 -14.58
C THR A 137 8.30 7.82 -15.59
N SER A 138 9.36 8.55 -15.93
CA SER A 138 9.31 9.66 -16.88
C SER A 138 8.92 9.23 -18.31
N ALA A 139 9.17 7.97 -18.68
CA ALA A 139 8.81 7.41 -19.98
C ALA A 139 7.43 6.74 -19.99
N GLY A 140 6.70 6.78 -18.86
CA GLY A 140 5.49 5.99 -18.66
C GLY A 140 5.77 4.55 -18.23
N GLY A 141 4.77 3.67 -18.29
CA GLY A 141 4.93 2.27 -17.84
C GLY A 141 4.84 2.06 -16.32
N GLY A 142 4.52 3.11 -15.56
CA GLY A 142 4.21 3.08 -14.14
C GLY A 142 2.82 3.68 -13.85
N PHE A 143 2.45 3.70 -12.57
CA PHE A 143 1.29 4.44 -12.10
C PHE A 143 1.45 5.94 -12.34
N GLN A 144 0.34 6.65 -12.31
CA GLN A 144 0.31 8.09 -12.29
C GLN A 144 0.98 8.63 -11.02
N PRO A 145 1.91 9.59 -11.12
CA PRO A 145 2.68 10.06 -9.97
C PRO A 145 1.83 10.80 -8.96
N SER A 146 0.83 11.55 -9.44
CA SER A 146 0.04 12.45 -8.60
C SER A 146 -1.18 11.78 -7.98
N GLY A 147 -1.25 10.44 -7.97
CA GLY A 147 -2.23 9.60 -7.23
C GLY A 147 -3.71 10.04 -7.20
N PRO A 148 -4.54 9.30 -6.45
CA PRO A 148 -4.25 8.04 -5.78
C PRO A 148 -4.27 6.85 -6.76
N ALA A 149 -3.66 5.75 -6.34
CA ALA A 149 -4.04 4.43 -6.81
C ALA A 149 -4.95 3.76 -5.77
N ILE A 150 -6.10 3.22 -6.20
CA ILE A 150 -7.17 2.87 -5.25
C ILE A 150 -7.39 1.36 -5.13
N ASP A 151 -7.59 0.65 -6.22
CA ASP A 151 -7.91 -0.77 -6.15
C ASP A 151 -7.03 -1.63 -7.06
N ILE A 152 -6.94 -2.91 -6.71
CA ILE A 152 -6.14 -3.92 -7.38
C ILE A 152 -6.83 -5.27 -7.32
N ALA A 153 -6.96 -5.95 -8.45
CA ALA A 153 -7.55 -7.27 -8.48
C ALA A 153 -7.14 -8.09 -9.71
N PHE A 154 -7.06 -9.40 -9.49
CA PHE A 154 -6.95 -10.36 -10.58
C PHE A 154 -8.33 -10.64 -11.18
N VAL A 155 -8.40 -10.73 -12.51
CA VAL A 155 -9.66 -10.97 -13.24
C VAL A 155 -10.37 -12.26 -12.80
N ASN A 156 -9.63 -13.30 -12.39
CA ASN A 156 -10.18 -14.56 -11.89
C ASN A 156 -9.97 -14.74 -10.38
N GLY A 157 -9.88 -13.63 -9.63
CA GLY A 157 -9.65 -13.64 -8.18
C GLY A 157 -8.40 -14.44 -7.80
N LEU A 158 -8.55 -15.39 -6.87
CA LEU A 158 -7.45 -16.23 -6.37
C LEU A 158 -6.76 -17.06 -7.46
N SER A 159 -7.49 -17.42 -8.53
CA SER A 159 -6.94 -18.17 -9.66
C SER A 159 -6.06 -17.32 -10.58
N GLY A 160 -6.02 -15.99 -10.38
CA GLY A 160 -5.14 -15.09 -11.09
C GLY A 160 -5.68 -14.61 -12.44
N GLY A 161 -4.82 -14.68 -13.47
CA GLY A 161 -5.07 -14.05 -14.77
C GLY A 161 -4.40 -12.67 -14.86
N ARG A 162 -5.00 -11.75 -15.61
CA ARG A 162 -4.53 -10.36 -15.67
C ARG A 162 -4.75 -9.68 -14.32
N LEU A 163 -3.73 -8.99 -13.84
CA LEU A 163 -3.81 -8.10 -12.69
C LEU A 163 -4.20 -6.71 -13.19
N PHE A 164 -5.34 -6.22 -12.72
CA PHE A 164 -5.80 -4.86 -12.97
C PHE A 164 -5.61 -4.01 -11.73
N ALA A 165 -5.40 -2.72 -11.95
CA ALA A 165 -5.44 -1.72 -10.90
C ALA A 165 -6.11 -0.44 -11.42
N THR A 166 -6.42 0.48 -10.50
CA THR A 166 -6.95 1.80 -10.82
C THR A 166 -6.05 2.89 -10.28
N ASP A 167 -5.86 3.94 -11.08
CA ASP A 167 -5.13 5.12 -10.67
C ASP A 167 -5.68 6.39 -11.34
N SER A 168 -5.36 7.54 -10.75
CA SER A 168 -5.67 8.86 -11.30
C SER A 168 -4.57 9.88 -10.95
N ASN A 169 -4.75 11.13 -11.39
CA ASN A 169 -4.01 12.31 -10.92
C ASN A 169 -4.95 13.21 -10.10
N GLN A 170 -5.86 12.64 -9.32
CA GLN A 170 -6.85 13.38 -8.53
C GLN A 170 -6.22 14.43 -7.63
N SER A 171 -5.00 14.23 -7.10
CA SER A 171 -4.40 15.23 -6.21
C SER A 171 -4.18 16.57 -6.92
N THR A 172 -4.12 16.58 -8.25
CA THR A 172 -3.97 17.81 -9.05
C THR A 172 -5.27 18.59 -9.24
N HIS A 173 -6.43 18.05 -8.84
CA HIS A 173 -7.75 18.56 -9.20
C HIS A 173 -8.02 20.01 -8.73
N GLN A 174 -7.41 20.47 -7.62
CA GLN A 174 -7.53 21.86 -7.17
C GLN A 174 -6.69 22.87 -8.00
N HIS A 175 -5.77 22.39 -8.85
CA HIS A 175 -4.75 23.21 -9.51
C HIS A 175 -4.87 23.16 -11.05
N ASN A 176 -6.09 23.23 -11.59
CA ASN A 176 -6.39 22.98 -13.02
C ASN A 176 -6.00 21.57 -13.49
N GLY A 177 -6.00 20.60 -12.58
CA GLY A 177 -5.79 19.19 -12.89
C GLY A 177 -6.81 18.66 -13.90
N GLN A 178 -6.48 17.55 -14.55
CA GLN A 178 -7.36 16.95 -15.53
C GLN A 178 -8.56 16.25 -14.86
N ASN A 179 -9.76 16.75 -15.11
CA ASN A 179 -11.02 16.14 -14.64
C ASN A 179 -11.31 14.75 -15.22
N ASN A 180 -10.47 14.25 -16.13
CA ASN A 180 -10.56 12.93 -16.75
C ASN A 180 -9.20 12.22 -16.71
N SER A 181 -8.61 12.10 -15.52
CA SER A 181 -7.30 11.47 -15.32
C SER A 181 -7.37 10.01 -14.90
N SER A 182 -8.55 9.52 -14.50
CA SER A 182 -8.69 8.18 -13.96
C SER A 182 -8.47 7.13 -15.06
N ARG A 183 -7.86 6.01 -14.67
CA ARG A 183 -7.53 4.91 -15.56
C ARG A 183 -7.84 3.58 -14.89
N ILE A 184 -8.24 2.64 -15.72
CA ILE A 184 -8.09 1.21 -15.43
C ILE A 184 -6.81 0.77 -16.14
N VAL A 185 -5.88 0.17 -15.40
CA VAL A 185 -4.57 -0.24 -15.92
C VAL A 185 -4.37 -1.74 -15.72
N VAL A 186 -3.46 -2.32 -16.51
CA VAL A 186 -2.95 -3.69 -16.32
C VAL A 186 -1.57 -3.59 -15.73
N VAL A 187 -1.30 -4.40 -14.71
CA VAL A 187 0.02 -4.49 -14.08
C VAL A 187 0.62 -5.86 -14.38
N ASN A 188 1.87 -5.89 -14.84
CA ASN A 188 2.63 -7.13 -14.86
C ASN A 188 3.06 -7.47 -13.42
N PRO A 189 2.57 -8.57 -12.82
CA PRO A 189 2.81 -8.87 -11.40
C PRO A 189 4.26 -9.28 -11.08
N MET A 190 5.09 -9.49 -12.12
CA MET A 190 6.50 -9.87 -11.98
C MET A 190 7.43 -8.68 -12.19
N THR A 191 7.17 -7.85 -13.22
CA THR A 191 8.05 -6.72 -13.57
C THR A 191 7.56 -5.38 -13.02
N GLY A 192 6.29 -5.27 -12.64
CA GLY A 192 5.67 -4.02 -12.26
C GLY A 192 5.32 -3.10 -13.42
N GLN A 193 5.46 -3.54 -14.67
CA GLN A 193 5.06 -2.72 -15.82
C GLN A 193 3.55 -2.44 -15.79
N VAL A 194 3.19 -1.16 -15.82
CA VAL A 194 1.81 -0.66 -15.84
C VAL A 194 1.45 -0.23 -17.26
N THR A 195 0.41 -0.82 -17.82
CA THR A 195 -0.09 -0.50 -19.17
C THR A 195 -1.52 0.01 -19.07
N PRO A 196 -1.83 1.23 -19.55
CA PRO A 196 -3.20 1.71 -19.57
C PRO A 196 -4.13 0.78 -20.37
N PHE A 197 -5.31 0.49 -19.83
CA PHE A 197 -6.33 -0.32 -20.49
C PHE A 197 -7.56 0.50 -20.87
N ILE A 198 -8.06 1.31 -19.94
CA ILE A 198 -9.08 2.33 -20.19
C ILE A 198 -8.55 3.63 -19.57
N THR A 199 -8.61 4.72 -20.33
CA THR A 199 -8.11 6.04 -19.91
C THR A 199 -9.19 7.09 -20.10
N ASN A 200 -8.90 8.31 -19.68
CA ASN A 200 -9.82 9.45 -19.76
C ASN A 200 -11.15 9.19 -19.04
N LEU A 201 -11.12 8.37 -17.98
CA LEU A 201 -12.27 8.22 -17.11
C LEU A 201 -12.38 9.46 -16.22
N PRO A 202 -13.59 9.87 -15.84
CA PRO A 202 -13.76 11.06 -15.01
C PRO A 202 -12.99 10.91 -13.68
N THR A 203 -12.56 12.02 -13.13
CA THR A 203 -11.85 12.10 -11.85
C THR A 203 -12.52 13.18 -11.02
N GLY A 204 -12.93 12.84 -9.81
CA GLY A 204 -13.43 13.80 -8.82
C GLY A 204 -12.54 13.82 -7.59
N ASP A 205 -12.82 14.76 -6.68
CA ASP A 205 -12.17 14.90 -5.38
C ASP A 205 -12.49 13.75 -4.40
N HIS A 206 -13.56 12.99 -4.64
CA HIS A 206 -13.93 11.78 -3.90
C HIS A 206 -13.81 10.50 -4.74
N PRO A 207 -12.61 10.10 -5.20
CA PRO A 207 -12.47 8.94 -6.06
C PRO A 207 -12.78 7.65 -5.28
N THR A 208 -13.62 6.77 -5.86
CA THR A 208 -13.84 5.42 -5.31
C THR A 208 -13.11 4.36 -6.12
N GLU A 209 -13.21 4.42 -7.45
CA GLU A 209 -12.39 3.67 -8.42
C GLU A 209 -12.18 2.17 -8.12
N GLN A 210 -13.14 1.53 -7.47
CA GLN A 210 -13.05 0.10 -7.12
C GLN A 210 -13.35 -0.77 -8.32
N LEU A 211 -12.72 -1.94 -8.36
CA LEU A 211 -12.91 -2.97 -9.38
C LEU A 211 -13.76 -4.11 -8.82
N ALA A 212 -14.71 -4.58 -9.63
CA ALA A 212 -15.31 -5.89 -9.44
C ALA A 212 -15.29 -6.65 -10.76
N PHE A 213 -15.10 -7.97 -10.68
CA PHE A 213 -15.04 -8.84 -11.85
C PHE A 213 -16.16 -9.87 -11.78
N ARG A 214 -16.78 -10.13 -12.93
CA ARG A 214 -17.71 -11.26 -13.12
C ARG A 214 -17.07 -12.26 -14.08
N GLY A 215 -17.23 -13.55 -13.79
CA GLY A 215 -16.52 -14.66 -14.46
C GLY A 215 -16.76 -14.81 -15.97
N ASP A 216 -17.65 -14.01 -16.56
CA ASP A 216 -17.91 -13.87 -17.99
C ASP A 216 -17.13 -12.71 -18.64
N GLY A 217 -16.16 -12.12 -17.92
CA GLY A 217 -15.20 -11.16 -18.48
C GLY A 217 -15.58 -9.69 -18.32
N TRP A 218 -16.61 -9.38 -17.53
CA TRP A 218 -16.99 -8.01 -17.24
C TRP A 218 -16.13 -7.41 -16.14
N ILE A 219 -15.75 -6.15 -16.36
CA ILE A 219 -15.15 -5.28 -15.35
C ILE A 219 -16.20 -4.27 -14.95
N TYR A 220 -16.52 -4.23 -13.67
CA TYR A 220 -17.29 -3.17 -13.05
C TYR A 220 -16.30 -2.23 -12.39
N TRP A 221 -16.50 -0.95 -12.60
CA TRP A 221 -15.67 0.10 -12.02
C TRP A 221 -16.57 1.12 -11.36
N SER A 222 -16.29 1.47 -10.11
CA SER A 222 -17.06 2.49 -9.40
C SER A 222 -16.47 3.87 -9.69
N GLN A 223 -17.36 4.82 -9.97
CA GLN A 223 -17.00 6.23 -9.90
C GLN A 223 -17.51 6.79 -8.58
N GLY A 224 -16.65 7.51 -7.86
CA GLY A 224 -17.08 8.20 -6.66
C GLY A 224 -17.97 9.39 -7.01
N SER A 225 -18.71 9.90 -6.03
CA SER A 225 -19.56 11.06 -6.27
C SER A 225 -18.69 12.27 -6.58
N THR A 226 -18.54 12.60 -7.86
CA THR A 226 -18.14 13.94 -8.30
C THR A 226 -19.23 14.88 -7.80
N THR A 227 -19.03 15.58 -6.69
CA THR A 227 -20.07 16.44 -6.08
C THR A 227 -20.50 17.60 -7.01
N ASN A 228 -19.88 17.71 -8.18
CA ASN A 228 -19.98 18.82 -9.11
C ASN A 228 -20.56 18.46 -10.49
N SER A 229 -21.18 17.28 -10.71
CA SER A 229 -21.79 16.96 -12.03
C SER A 229 -23.28 16.56 -12.03
N GLY A 230 -24.02 16.85 -10.95
CA GLY A 230 -25.49 16.69 -10.90
C GLY A 230 -26.32 17.97 -10.72
N VAL A 231 -25.69 19.15 -10.65
CA VAL A 231 -26.22 20.46 -10.17
C VAL A 231 -26.38 20.56 -8.64
N VAL A 232 -25.32 20.99 -7.94
CA VAL A 232 -25.38 21.85 -6.74
C VAL A 232 -23.98 22.41 -6.38
N GLY A 233 -23.86 23.74 -6.29
CA GLY A 233 -22.89 24.48 -5.45
C GLY A 233 -21.38 24.47 -5.80
N LEU A 234 -20.67 25.50 -5.33
CA LEU A 234 -19.20 25.46 -5.21
C LEU A 234 -18.83 24.50 -4.07
N ASP A 235 -17.92 23.57 -4.34
CA ASP A 235 -17.43 22.60 -3.37
C ASP A 235 -16.48 23.23 -2.33
N ASN A 236 -16.40 22.61 -1.15
CA ASN A 236 -15.64 23.05 0.01
C ASN A 236 -14.20 22.55 -0.08
N GLY A 237 -13.49 22.88 -1.16
CA GLY A 237 -12.10 22.47 -1.41
C GLY A 237 -11.04 23.15 -0.53
N SER A 238 -11.36 23.57 0.69
CA SER A 238 -10.39 24.14 1.64
C SER A 238 -10.28 23.25 2.88
N GLY A 239 -9.56 22.15 2.72
CA GLY A 239 -9.00 21.36 3.82
C GLY A 239 -7.57 21.78 4.09
#